data_AF-A0A377XPG8-F1
#
_entry.id   AF-A0A377XPG8-F1
#
_cell.length_a   1.000
_cell.length_b   1.000
_cell.length_c   1.000
_cell.angle_alpha   90.00
_cell.angle_beta   90.00
_cell.angle_gamma   90.00
#
_symmetry.space_group_name_H-M   'P 1'
#
loop_
_entity.id
_entity.type
_entity.pdbx_description
1 polymer ?
#
loop_
_entity_poly.entity_id
_entity_poly.type
_entity_poly.pdbx_seq_one_letter_code
_entity_poly.pdbx_strand_id
1 'polypeptide(L)' 'MKNLKEAWVFRTGDLKQPNDPGEITNEVTPIKVGDTLFLCTAHQRLFALDAATGKEKWHLTRS' A
#
# COMPACT_ATOMS: atom_id res chain seq x y z
N MET A 1 -14.78 -8.62 -20.38
CA MET A 1 -13.56 -8.77 -19.55
C MET A 1 -13.41 -10.24 -19.18
N LYS A 2 -12.53 -11.01 -19.83
CA LYS A 2 -12.37 -12.46 -19.55
C LYS A 2 -10.94 -12.91 -19.22
N ASN A 3 -9.94 -12.05 -19.39
CA ASN A 3 -8.52 -12.43 -19.31
C ASN A 3 -7.67 -11.52 -18.40
N LEU A 4 -8.29 -10.77 -17.47
CA LEU A 4 -7.53 -9.99 -16.50
C LEU A 4 -6.85 -10.96 -15.52
N LYS A 5 -5.55 -10.75 -15.29
CA LYS A 5 -4.75 -11.51 -14.33
C LYS A 5 -4.04 -10.54 -13.40
N GLU A 6 -3.69 -11.02 -12.21
CA GLU A 6 -2.85 -10.29 -11.29
C GLU A 6 -1.50 -9.98 -11.94
N ALA A 7 -1.07 -8.71 -11.90
CA ALA A 7 0.22 -8.28 -12.43
C ALA A 7 1.32 -8.39 -11.36
N TRP A 8 1.01 -8.01 -10.13
CA TRP A 8 1.89 -8.06 -8.97
C TRP A 8 1.09 -7.90 -7.67
N VAL A 9 1.72 -8.26 -6.54
CA VAL A 9 1.21 -8.05 -5.19
C VAL A 9 2.27 -7.34 -4.36
N PHE A 10 1.85 -6.30 -3.63
CA PHE A 10 2.67 -5.65 -2.62
C PHE A 10 2.08 -5.91 -1.23
N ARG A 11 2.90 -6.38 -0.29
CA ARG A 11 2.50 -6.61 1.10
C ARG A 11 3.10 -5.49 1.95
N THR A 12 2.24 -4.61 2.48
CA THR A 12 2.66 -3.45 3.28
C THR A 12 3.30 -3.79 4.62
N GLY A 13 3.09 -5.02 5.11
CA GLY A 13 3.49 -5.45 6.45
C GLY A 13 2.78 -4.68 7.57
N ASP A 14 1.68 -3.98 7.25
CA ASP A 14 0.90 -3.24 8.25
C ASP A 14 -0.17 -4.14 8.85
N LEU A 15 0.17 -4.74 9.99
CA LEU A 15 -0.65 -5.71 10.70
C LEU A 15 -1.21 -5.08 11.98
N LYS A 16 -2.37 -5.58 12.40
CA LYS A 16 -2.99 -5.19 13.67
C LYS A 16 -2.05 -5.46 14.85
N GLN A 17 -1.88 -4.46 15.71
CA GLN A 17 -1.07 -4.48 16.93
C GLN A 17 -1.96 -4.60 18.19
N PRO A 18 -1.40 -5.01 19.34
CA PRO A 18 -2.17 -5.15 20.58
C PRO A 18 -2.83 -3.87 21.09
N ASN A 19 -2.30 -2.70 20.73
CA ASN A 19 -2.78 -1.38 21.11
C ASN A 19 -3.72 -0.75 20.07
N ASP A 20 -4.04 -1.45 18.98
CA ASP A 20 -4.96 -0.95 17.97
C ASP A 20 -6.42 -1.01 18.45
N PRO A 21 -7.31 -0.17 17.88
CA PRO A 21 -8.73 -0.29 18.09
C PRO A 21 -9.28 -1.68 17.74
N GLY A 22 -10.50 -1.96 18.19
CA GLY A 22 -11.20 -3.21 17.87
C GLY A 22 -11.24 -3.50 16.37
N GLU A 23 -11.39 -2.44 15.57
CA GLU A 23 -11.39 -2.46 14.11
C GLU A 23 -10.18 -1.71 13.54
N ILE A 24 -9.56 -2.31 12.52
CA ILE A 24 -8.52 -1.68 11.69
C ILE A 24 -8.84 -1.98 10.23
N THR A 25 -9.13 -0.94 9.45
CA THR A 25 -9.55 -1.08 8.05
C THR A 25 -8.64 -0.21 7.17
N ASN A 26 -8.14 -0.80 6.08
CA ASN A 26 -7.38 -0.08 5.06
C ASN A 26 -8.31 0.28 3.90
N GLU A 27 -8.77 1.53 3.85
CA GLU A 27 -9.68 2.06 2.82
C GLU A 27 -8.94 2.91 1.77
N VAL A 28 -7.69 2.55 1.48
CA VAL A 28 -6.86 3.33 0.56
C VAL A 28 -7.37 3.20 -0.88
N THR A 29 -7.51 4.33 -1.56
CA THR A 29 -7.56 4.41 -3.02
C THR A 29 -6.21 4.93 -3.52
N PRO A 30 -5.33 4.06 -4.06
CA PRO A 30 -4.00 4.48 -4.46
C PRO A 30 -4.01 5.59 -5.52
N ILE A 31 -3.04 6.51 -5.44
CA ILE A 31 -2.86 7.59 -6.41
C ILE A 31 -1.67 7.24 -7.31
N LYS A 32 -1.86 7.27 -8.63
CA LYS A 32 -0.77 7.10 -9.61
C LYS A 32 -0.38 8.46 -10.19
N VAL A 33 0.90 8.80 -10.14
CA VAL A 33 1.49 9.95 -10.86
C VAL A 33 2.75 9.49 -11.58
N GLY A 34 2.78 9.64 -12.91
CA GLY A 34 3.85 9.07 -13.74
C GLY A 34 3.96 7.56 -13.53
N ASP A 35 5.18 7.07 -13.32
CA ASP A 35 5.48 5.65 -13.06
C ASP A 35 5.45 5.28 -11.57
N THR A 36 4.95 6.18 -10.72
CA THR A 36 4.91 5.96 -9.27
C THR A 36 3.47 5.81 -8.78
N LEU A 37 3.24 4.76 -7.98
CA LEU A 37 2.00 4.53 -7.26
C LEU A 37 2.19 4.85 -5.78
N PHE A 38 1.30 5.67 -5.22
CA PHE A 38 1.32 6.07 -3.83
C PHE A 38 0.14 5.45 -3.08
N LEU A 39 0.41 4.89 -1.90
CA LEU A 39 -0.61 4.32 -1.02
C LEU A 39 -0.24 4.56 0.45
N CYS A 40 -1.25 4.67 1.30
CA CYS A 40 -1.09 4.73 2.75
C CYS A 40 -1.75 3.54 3.44
N THR A 41 -1.33 3.28 4.67
CA THR A 41 -1.92 2.23 5.52
C THR A 41 -2.60 2.82 6.75
N ALA A 42 -3.33 1.98 7.50
CA ALA A 42 -4.05 2.34 8.71
C ALA A 42 -3.14 2.95 9.79
N HIS A 43 -1.90 2.47 9.92
CA HIS A 43 -0.89 3.07 10.80
C HIS A 43 -0.13 4.26 10.17
N GLN A 44 -0.71 4.91 9.16
CA GLN A 44 -0.13 6.10 8.52
C GLN A 44 1.26 5.86 7.89
N ARG A 45 1.55 4.63 7.45
CA ARG A 45 2.74 4.35 6.65
C ARG A 45 2.47 4.76 5.20
N LEU A 46 3.33 5.58 4.62
CA LEU A 46 3.23 6.04 3.23
C LEU A 46 4.24 5.29 2.37
N PHE A 47 3.80 4.70 1.28
CA PHE A 47 4.65 3.98 0.33
C PHE A 47 4.62 4.65 -1.05
N ALA A 48 5.76 4.65 -1.72
CA ALA A 48 5.89 4.90 -3.14
C ALA A 48 6.41 3.66 -3.84
N LEU A 49 5.64 3.13 -4.79
CA LEU A 49 5.97 1.94 -5.56
C LEU A 49 6.21 2.29 -7.03
N ASP A 50 7.06 1.52 -7.69
CA ASP A 50 7.07 1.44 -9.14
C ASP A 50 5.76 0.81 -9.64
N ALA A 51 5.00 1.52 -10.46
CA ALA A 51 3.66 1.11 -10.85
C ALA A 51 3.63 -0.14 -11.75
N ALA A 52 4.69 -0.39 -12.51
CA ALA A 52 4.77 -1.52 -13.44
C ALA A 52 5.13 -2.82 -12.71
N THR A 53 5.98 -2.74 -11.69
CA THR A 53 6.57 -3.92 -11.03
C THR A 53 6.08 -4.14 -9.60
N GLY A 54 5.46 -3.13 -8.98
CA GLY A 54 5.06 -3.17 -7.56
C GLY A 54 6.24 -3.07 -6.58
N LYS A 55 7.46 -2.83 -7.07
CA LYS A 55 8.65 -2.69 -6.21
C LYS A 55 8.60 -1.39 -5.42
N GLU A 56 8.90 -1.46 -4.13
CA GLU A 56 9.04 -0.28 -3.29
C GLU A 56 10.22 0.58 -3.75
N LYS A 57 9.97 1.88 -3.92
CA LYS A 57 10.99 2.90 -4.17
C LYS A 57 11.46 3.52 -2.86
N TRP A 58 10.51 3.85 -1.99
CA TRP A 58 10.73 4.31 -0.63
C TRP A 58 9.45 4.18 0.19
N HIS A 59 9.59 4.25 1.52
CA HIS A 59 8.47 4.48 2.42
C HIS A 59 8.80 5.53 3.48
N LEU A 60 7.76 6.07 4.10
CA LEU A 60 7.84 6.94 5.26
C LEU A 60 6.93 6.40 6.35
N THR A 61 7.48 6.30 7.55
CA THR A 61 6.72 5.98 8.76
C THR A 61 6.89 7.12 9.75
N ARG A 62 5.88 7.33 10.58
CA ARG A 62 6.01 8.25 11.71
C ARG A 62 6.85 7.56 12.78
N SER A 63 7.93 8.21 13.22
CA SER A 63 8.76 7.82 14.36
C SER A 63 8.04 8.00 15.69
#